data_AF-A0AAP0QQK7-F1
#
_entry.id   AF-A0AAP0QQK7-F1
#
_cell.length_a   1.000
_cell.length_b   1.000
_cell.length_c   1.000
_cell.angle_alpha   90.00
_cell.angle_beta   90.00
_cell.angle_gamma   90.00
#
_symmetry.space_group_name_H-M   'P 1'
#
loop_
_entity.id
_entity.type
_entity.pdbx_description
1 polymer ?
#
loop_
_entity_poly.entity_id
_entity_poly.type
_entity_poly.pdbx_seq_one_letter_code
_entity_poly.pdbx_strand_id
1 'polypeptide(L)'
;MAATPNKQFKNICVLSGFNYGKHKEFVEAAIDLGRSIAERKLHLEYGGGNRGLSKLVSEAAFVRGSQVLSIIPRALKALGSLSD
;
A
#
# COMPACT_ATOMS: atom_id res chain seq x y z
N MET A 1 3.45 20.08 33.06
CA MET A 1 3.32 19.94 31.59
C MET A 1 2.85 18.53 31.30
N ALA A 2 1.65 18.33 30.76
CA ALA A 2 1.16 16.99 30.41
C ALA A 2 1.91 16.52 29.16
N ALA A 3 2.59 15.37 29.24
CA ALA A 3 3.24 14.76 28.09
C ALA A 3 2.17 14.41 27.04
N THR A 4 2.36 14.87 25.81
CA THR A 4 1.49 14.48 24.70
C THR A 4 1.63 12.97 24.51
N PRO A 5 0.55 12.19 24.50
CA PRO A 5 0.65 10.75 24.29
C PRO A 5 1.29 10.52 22.92
N ASN A 6 2.39 9.77 22.90
CA ASN A 6 3.13 9.45 21.68
C ASN A 6 2.25 8.56 20.80
N LYS A 7 1.53 9.16 19.85
CA LYS A 7 0.59 8.46 18.98
C LYS A 7 1.38 7.66 17.95
N GLN A 8 1.54 6.36 18.21
CA GLN A 8 2.12 5.44 17.22
C GLN A 8 1.12 5.18 16.10
N PHE A 9 1.51 5.48 14.87
CA PHE A 9 0.77 5.08 13.68
C PHE A 9 0.87 3.57 13.49
N LYS A 10 -0.24 2.94 13.06
CA LYS A 10 -0.30 1.51 12.75
C LYS A 10 -0.54 1.24 11.28
N ASN A 11 -1.31 2.10 10.61
CA ASN A 11 -1.70 1.94 9.22
C ASN A 11 -1.20 3.12 8.38
N ILE A 12 -0.81 2.85 7.14
CA ILE A 12 -0.44 3.83 6.12
C ILE A 12 -1.39 3.68 4.94
N CYS A 13 -2.04 4.77 4.55
CA CYS A 13 -2.82 4.81 3.31
C CYS A 13 -1.92 5.29 2.16
N VAL A 14 -1.83 4.50 1.08
CA VAL A 14 -1.04 4.84 -0.11
C VAL A 14 -1.95 5.16 -1.27
N LEU A 15 -1.78 6.37 -1.80
CA LEU A 15 -2.40 6.83 -3.05
C LEU A 15 -1.35 6.95 -4.14
N SER A 16 -1.63 6.36 -5.29
CA SER A 16 -0.81 6.48 -6.50
C SER A 16 -1.67 6.42 -7.75
N GLY A 17 -1.09 6.79 -8.89
CA GLY A 17 -1.72 6.54 -10.19
C GLY A 17 -1.82 5.05 -10.52
N PHE A 18 -2.71 4.71 -11.46
CA PHE A 18 -2.92 3.36 -11.99
C PHE A 18 -1.80 2.89 -12.96
N ASN A 19 -0.90 3.79 -13.31
CA ASN A 19 0.27 3.55 -14.16
C ASN A 19 1.54 3.50 -13.31
N TYR A 20 2.53 2.73 -13.75
CA TYR A 20 3.86 2.67 -13.11
C TYR A 20 4.68 3.96 -13.30
N GLY A 21 4.25 4.85 -14.19
CA GLY A 21 5.04 5.99 -14.65
C GLY A 21 6.00 5.58 -15.77
N LYS A 22 6.88 6.51 -16.15
CA LYS A 22 7.88 6.31 -17.22
C LYS A 22 9.26 5.92 -16.71
N HIS A 23 9.48 6.08 -15.42
CA HIS A 23 10.78 5.99 -14.76
C HIS A 23 10.80 4.75 -13.86
N LYS A 24 11.83 3.92 -13.99
CA LYS A 24 11.97 2.66 -13.24
C LYS A 24 12.17 2.91 -11.75
N GLU A 25 12.73 4.06 -11.42
CA GLU A 25 12.97 4.56 -10.07
C GLU A 25 11.68 4.62 -9.23
N PHE A 26 10.52 4.85 -9.85
CA PHE A 26 9.23 4.81 -9.14
C PHE A 26 8.81 3.39 -8.75
N VAL A 27 9.14 2.39 -9.58
CA VAL A 27 8.88 0.98 -9.29
C VAL A 27 9.75 0.52 -8.12
N GLU A 28 11.04 0.85 -8.17
CA GLU A 28 11.99 0.54 -7.09
C GLU A 28 11.57 1.20 -5.77
N ALA A 29 11.26 2.50 -5.80
CA ALA A 29 10.79 3.23 -4.63
C ALA A 29 9.48 2.66 -4.06
N ALA A 30 8.54 2.23 -4.90
CA ALA A 30 7.29 1.60 -4.46
C ALA A 30 7.55 0.27 -3.74
N ILE A 31 8.45 -0.55 -4.28
CA ILE A 31 8.84 -1.81 -3.64
C ILE A 31 9.51 -1.53 -2.30
N ASP A 32 10.48 -0.63 -2.25
CA ASP A 32 11.21 -0.29 -1.03
C ASP A 32 10.31 0.33 0.05
N LEU A 33 9.32 1.13 -0.35
CA LEU A 33 8.26 1.60 0.54
C LEU A 33 7.51 0.44 1.18
N GLY A 34 7.05 -0.55 0.40
CA GLY A 34 6.34 -1.71 0.92
C GLY A 34 7.18 -2.52 1.91
N ARG A 35 8.46 -2.71 1.62
CA ARG A 35 9.42 -3.36 2.56
C ARG A 35 9.54 -2.57 3.86
N SER A 36 9.72 -1.27 3.74
CA SER A 36 9.84 -0.33 4.86
C SER A 36 8.62 -0.32 5.79
N ILE A 37 7.41 -0.51 5.23
CA ILE A 37 6.16 -0.61 5.99
C ILE A 37 6.18 -1.89 6.84
N ALA A 38 6.55 -3.02 6.23
CA ALA A 38 6.59 -4.32 6.91
C ALA A 38 7.68 -4.39 7.99
N GLU A 39 8.88 -3.88 7.72
CA GLU A 39 9.98 -3.83 8.68
C GLU A 39 9.61 -3.04 9.95
N ARG A 40 8.79 -1.99 9.79
CA ARG A 40 8.28 -1.17 10.88
C ARG A 40 7.04 -1.75 11.55
N LYS A 41 6.59 -2.94 11.15
CA LYS A 41 5.37 -3.61 11.65
C LYS A 41 4.12 -2.76 11.47
N LEU A 42 4.07 -1.98 10.38
CA LEU A 42 2.92 -1.19 9.98
C LEU A 42 2.05 -1.99 8.99
N HIS A 43 0.84 -1.52 8.77
CA HIS A 43 -0.12 -2.10 7.83
C HIS A 43 -0.43 -1.11 6.71
N LEU A 44 -0.89 -1.63 5.59
CA LEU A 44 -1.16 -0.84 4.39
C LEU A 44 -2.65 -0.80 4.08
N GLU A 45 -3.14 0.39 3.75
CA GLU A 45 -4.45 0.62 3.15
C GLU A 45 -4.23 1.24 1.75
N TYR A 46 -4.97 0.81 0.73
CA TYR A 46 -4.89 1.41 -0.61
C TYR A 46 -6.18 1.23 -1.41
N GLY A 47 -6.30 1.96 -2.52
CA GLY A 47 -7.48 1.99 -3.39
C GLY A 47 -7.78 0.71 -4.19
N GLY A 48 -7.07 -0.40 -3.93
CA GLY A 48 -7.20 -1.63 -4.70
C GLY A 48 -6.67 -1.52 -6.13
N GLY A 49 -7.13 -2.43 -6.98
CA GLY A 49 -6.68 -2.54 -8.37
C GLY A 49 -5.61 -3.61 -8.59
N ASN A 50 -5.53 -4.11 -9.82
CA ASN A 50 -4.61 -5.18 -10.21
C ASN A 50 -3.26 -4.69 -10.76
N ARG A 51 -3.02 -3.38 -10.81
CA ARG A 51 -1.79 -2.78 -11.37
C ARG A 51 -1.47 -1.42 -10.76
N GLY A 52 -0.29 -0.89 -11.11
CA GLY A 52 0.19 0.42 -10.68
C GLY A 52 1.12 0.35 -9.47
N LEU A 53 1.61 1.51 -9.01
CA LEU A 53 2.60 1.58 -7.95
C LEU A 53 2.04 1.11 -6.60
N SER A 54 0.81 1.49 -6.24
CA SER A 54 0.16 1.06 -5.00
C SER A 54 -0.01 -0.47 -4.91
N LYS A 55 -0.21 -1.15 -6.05
CA LYS A 55 -0.21 -2.62 -6.12
C LYS A 55 1.16 -3.19 -5.77
N LEU A 56 2.25 -2.59 -6.25
CA LEU A 56 3.62 -3.02 -5.92
C LEU A 56 3.93 -2.80 -4.43
N VAL A 57 3.53 -1.66 -3.86
CA VAL A 57 3.68 -1.40 -2.41
C VAL A 57 2.93 -2.46 -1.61
N SER A 58 1.69 -2.75 -2.02
CA SER A 58 0.81 -3.75 -1.42
C SER A 58 1.41 -5.15 -1.44
N GLU A 59 1.91 -5.61 -2.59
CA GLU A 59 2.57 -6.91 -2.70
C GLU A 59 3.83 -6.98 -1.83
N ALA A 60 4.70 -5.96 -1.91
CA ALA A 60 5.95 -5.93 -1.17
C ALA A 60 5.74 -5.91 0.36
N ALA A 61 4.70 -5.23 0.85
CA ALA A 61 4.32 -5.23 2.25
C ALA A 61 3.69 -6.58 2.67
N PHE A 62 2.76 -7.10 1.88
CA PHE A 62 2.04 -8.35 2.16
C PHE A 62 2.97 -9.56 2.27
N VAL A 63 3.87 -9.75 1.29
CA VAL A 63 4.82 -10.89 1.30
C VAL A 63 5.80 -10.85 2.47
N ARG A 64 5.91 -9.71 3.16
CA ARG A 64 6.75 -9.52 4.35
C ARG A 64 5.96 -9.52 5.67
N GLY A 65 4.67 -9.86 5.62
CA GLY A 65 3.84 -10.09 6.80
C GLY A 65 3.05 -8.88 7.29
N SER A 66 3.03 -7.75 6.56
CA SER A 66 2.08 -6.68 6.84
C SER A 66 0.67 -7.10 6.45
N GLN A 67 -0.32 -6.67 7.25
CA GLN A 67 -1.71 -6.68 6.81
C GLN A 67 -1.91 -5.65 5.71
N VAL A 68 -2.73 -6.01 4.72
CA VAL A 68 -3.09 -5.13 3.61
C VAL A 68 -4.61 -5.11 3.45
N LEU A 69 -5.18 -3.91 3.44
CA LEU A 69 -6.58 -3.65 3.14
C LEU A 69 -6.70 -2.90 1.80
N SER A 70 -7.44 -3.48 0.86
CA SER A 70 -7.84 -2.83 -0.38
C SER A 70 -9.27 -2.32 -0.30
N ILE A 71 -9.50 -1.06 -0.67
CA ILE A 71 -10.84 -0.45 -0.70
C ILE A 71 -11.14 -0.06 -2.14
N ILE A 72 -12.12 -0.74 -2.76
CA ILE A 72 -12.52 -0.46 -4.14
C ILE A 72 -14.04 -0.22 -4.23
N PRO A 73 -14.49 0.88 -4.86
CA PRO A 73 -15.92 1.07 -5.13
C PRO A 73 -16.47 -0.08 -5.96
N ARG A 74 -17.73 -0.48 -5.71
CA ARG A 74 -18.39 -1.57 -6.45
C ARG A 74 -18.36 -1.36 -7.98
N ALA A 75 -18.51 -0.11 -8.42
CA ALA A 75 -18.45 0.27 -9.83
C ALA A 75 -17.08 -0.05 -10.49
N LEU A 76 -16.03 -0.22 -9.71
CA LEU A 76 -14.66 -0.49 -10.17
C LEU A 76 -14.22 -1.93 -9.88
N LYS A 77 -15.12 -2.84 -9.45
CA LYS A 77 -14.76 -4.23 -9.08
C LYS A 77 -13.93 -4.94 -10.16
N ALA A 78 -14.26 -4.74 -11.45
CA ALA A 78 -13.54 -5.35 -12.57
C ALA A 78 -12.06 -4.92 -12.69
N LEU A 79 -11.65 -3.82 -12.05
CA LEU A 79 -10.26 -3.39 -11.98
C LEU A 79 -9.49 -4.08 -10.84
N GLY A 80 -10.19 -4.68 -9.87
CA GLY A 80 -9.61 -5.37 -8.73
C GLY A 80 -9.29 -6.83 -9.03
N SER A 81 -8.14 -7.32 -8.55
CA SER A 81 -7.70 -8.73 -8.66
C SER A 81 -8.33 -9.65 -7.61
N LEU A 82 -9.54 -9.36 -7.13
CA LEU A 82 -10.26 -10.28 -6.26
C LEU A 82 -10.91 -11.34 -7.15
N SER A 83 -10.24 -12.48 -7.29
CA SER A 83 -10.95 -13.74 -7.54
C SER A 83 -11.92 -13.95 -6.37
N ASP A 84 -13.20 -14.13 -6.70
CA ASP A 84 -14.28 -14.37 -5.72
C ASP A 84 -13.93 -15.52 -4.75
#